data_AF-A0A1Q3TUC4-F1
#
_entry.id   AF-A0A1Q3TUC4-F1
#
_cell.length_a   1.000
_cell.length_b   1.000
_cell.length_c   1.000
_cell.angle_alpha   90.00
_cell.angle_beta   90.00
_cell.angle_gamma   90.00
#
_symmetry.space_group_name_H-M   'P 1'
#
loop_
_entity.id
_entity.type
_entity.pdbx_description
1 polymer ?
#
loop_
_entity_poly.entity_id
_entity_poly.type
_entity_poly.pdbx_seq_one_letter_code
_entity_poly.pdbx_strand_id
1 'polypeptide(L)'
;MSAKIGLKYIGPKKIFPTAIEIENAIEKKLTLTAADAQIDFIKLVSNWKDKVVFTIKTLPMERQVGTSNRIFKFVSQGTPVRYAYMSTDFMAKTKPGSLTSGSGAGRKWGVNVNNPRPGIKARDFDKQIAEKYQKKFGPAIQKELSRLFK
;
A
#
# COMPACT_ATOMS: atom_id res chain seq x y z
N MET A 1 -32.22 44.04 31.64
CA MET A 1 -32.24 43.81 30.18
C MET A 1 -30.85 44.13 29.64
N SER A 2 -30.11 43.15 29.12
CA SER A 2 -28.78 43.40 28.53
C SER A 2 -28.79 43.09 27.04
N ALA A 3 -28.57 44.10 26.21
CA ALA A 3 -28.36 43.91 24.78
C ALA A 3 -26.87 43.59 24.53
N LYS A 4 -26.57 42.39 24.03
CA LYS A 4 -25.25 42.05 23.50
C LYS A 4 -25.16 42.62 22.08
N ILE A 5 -24.40 43.71 21.91
CA ILE A 5 -24.03 44.22 20.59
C ILE A 5 -22.71 43.55 20.21
N GLY A 6 -22.79 42.51 19.38
CA GLY A 6 -21.62 41.84 18.82
C GLY A 6 -21.33 42.36 17.41
N LEU A 7 -20.12 42.86 17.18
CA LEU A 7 -19.63 43.18 15.84
C LEU A 7 -19.53 41.87 15.03
N LYS A 8 -20.44 41.69 14.07
CA LYS A 8 -20.36 40.62 13.07
C LYS A 8 -19.39 41.09 11.99
N TYR A 9 -18.23 40.46 11.87
CA TYR A 9 -17.28 40.74 10.80
C TYR A 9 -17.92 40.44 9.43
N ILE A 10 -18.13 41.49 8.62
CA ILE A 10 -18.64 41.41 7.22
C ILE A 10 -17.45 41.70 6.27
N GLY A 11 -16.36 40.95 6.43
CA GLY A 11 -15.27 40.92 5.46
C GLY A 11 -15.31 39.62 4.65
N PRO A 12 -14.59 39.55 3.51
CA PRO A 12 -14.52 38.33 2.72
C PRO A 12 -14.06 37.15 3.60
N LYS A 13 -14.74 36.00 3.48
CA LYS A 13 -14.23 34.73 4.02
C LYS A 13 -12.80 34.54 3.50
N LYS A 14 -11.86 34.11 4.35
CA LYS A 14 -10.43 33.96 4.03
C LYS A 14 -10.24 33.38 2.61
N ILE A 15 -9.59 34.15 1.75
CA ILE A 15 -9.43 33.83 0.31
C ILE A 15 -8.33 32.77 0.11
N PHE A 16 -7.46 32.57 1.10
CA PHE A 16 -6.37 31.60 1.07
C PHE A 16 -6.36 30.74 2.34
N PRO A 17 -6.23 29.41 2.21
CA PRO A 17 -6.00 28.53 3.34
C PRO A 17 -4.64 28.80 3.99
N THR A 18 -4.58 28.59 5.29
CA THR A 18 -3.34 28.64 6.07
C THR A 18 -2.44 27.44 5.74
N ALA A 19 -1.13 27.56 5.97
CA ALA A 19 -0.18 26.45 5.80
C ALA A 19 -0.61 25.20 6.59
N ILE A 20 -1.13 25.40 7.81
CA ILE A 20 -1.64 24.34 8.68
C ILE A 20 -2.85 23.61 8.04
N GLU A 21 -3.76 24.33 7.39
CA GLU A 21 -4.91 23.73 6.69
C GLU A 21 -4.45 22.89 5.47
N ILE A 22 -3.44 23.37 4.75
CA ILE A 22 -2.84 22.65 3.62
C ILE A 22 -2.15 21.36 4.11
N GLU A 23 -1.31 21.46 5.15
CA GLU A 23 -0.62 20.31 5.75
C GLU A 23 -1.61 19.26 6.26
N ASN A 24 -2.63 19.68 7.00
CA ASN A 24 -3.67 18.78 7.49
C ASN A 24 -4.41 18.07 6.36
N ALA A 25 -4.69 18.76 5.25
CA ALA A 25 -5.33 18.16 4.08
C ALA A 25 -4.42 17.12 3.40
N ILE A 26 -3.12 17.41 3.29
CA ILE A 26 -2.14 16.46 2.76
C ILE A 26 -2.01 15.25 3.67
N GLU A 27 -1.85 15.44 4.97
CA GLU A 27 -1.73 14.37 5.97
C GLU A 27 -2.96 13.47 6.03
N LYS A 28 -4.17 14.06 5.95
CA LYS A 28 -5.42 13.32 5.82
C LYS A 28 -5.42 12.49 4.53
N LYS A 29 -4.99 13.08 3.41
CA LYS A 29 -5.01 12.39 2.11
C LYS A 29 -3.98 11.26 2.03
N LEU A 30 -2.80 11.46 2.60
CA LEU A 30 -1.77 10.44 2.78
C LEU A 30 -2.31 9.26 3.58
N THR A 31 -2.98 9.54 4.70
CA THR A 31 -3.55 8.49 5.57
C THR A 31 -4.59 7.65 4.83
N LEU A 32 -5.50 8.29 4.08
CA LEU A 32 -6.50 7.58 3.27
C LEU A 32 -5.85 6.74 2.17
N THR A 33 -4.85 7.30 1.49
CA THR A 33 -4.14 6.62 0.41
C THR A 33 -3.36 5.41 0.91
N ALA A 34 -2.75 5.52 2.09
CA ALA A 34 -2.08 4.43 2.77
C ALA A 34 -3.04 3.32 3.20
N ALA A 35 -4.24 3.68 3.70
CA ALA A 35 -5.28 2.71 4.03
C ALA A 35 -5.76 1.95 2.79
N ASP A 36 -5.98 2.64 1.67
CA ASP A 36 -6.34 2.00 0.41
C ASP A 36 -5.23 1.05 -0.07
N ALA A 37 -3.96 1.46 0.00
CA ALA A 37 -2.83 0.61 -0.37
C ALA A 37 -2.72 -0.62 0.53
N GLN A 38 -2.97 -0.47 1.83
CA GLN A 38 -3.02 -1.58 2.78
C GLN A 38 -4.12 -2.59 2.41
N ILE A 39 -5.30 -2.12 1.99
CA ILE A 39 -6.39 -2.98 1.54
C ILE A 39 -5.96 -3.80 0.32
N ASP A 40 -5.25 -3.19 -0.64
CA ASP A 40 -4.74 -3.89 -1.82
C ASP A 40 -3.71 -4.97 -1.45
N PHE A 41 -2.80 -4.67 -0.52
CA PHE A 41 -1.87 -5.67 0.03
C PHE A 41 -2.61 -6.82 0.72
N ILE A 42 -3.64 -6.54 1.52
CA ILE A 42 -4.47 -7.56 2.18
C ILE A 42 -5.19 -8.42 1.15
N LYS A 43 -5.78 -7.82 0.10
CA LYS A 43 -6.45 -8.55 -0.98
C LYS A 43 -5.48 -9.45 -1.74
N LEU A 44 -4.27 -8.96 -2.03
CA LEU A 44 -3.22 -9.72 -2.72
C LEU A 44 -2.88 -11.02 -1.98
N VAL A 45 -2.82 -10.99 -0.65
CA VAL A 45 -2.48 -12.16 0.17
C VAL A 45 -3.69 -12.91 0.71
N SER A 46 -4.91 -12.48 0.40
CA SER A 46 -6.15 -13.04 0.99
C SER A 46 -6.27 -14.56 0.87
N ASN A 47 -5.79 -15.12 -0.25
CA ASN A 47 -5.84 -16.55 -0.53
C ASN A 47 -4.60 -17.31 -0.05
N TRP A 48 -3.69 -16.66 0.69
CA TRP A 48 -2.48 -17.31 1.20
C TRP A 48 -2.81 -18.08 2.48
N LYS A 49 -2.11 -19.20 2.68
CA LYS A 49 -2.29 -20.01 3.89
C LYS A 49 -1.76 -19.26 5.12
N ASP A 50 -0.60 -18.64 4.98
CA ASP A 50 0.02 -17.85 6.03
C ASP A 50 -0.53 -16.44 6.03
N LYS A 51 -1.10 -16.01 7.17
CA LYS A 51 -1.63 -14.66 7.32
C LYS A 51 -0.48 -13.65 7.35
N VAL A 52 -0.54 -12.68 6.44
CA VAL A 52 0.41 -11.56 6.39
C VAL A 52 -0.25 -10.34 7.01
N VAL A 53 0.41 -9.75 8.00
CA VAL A 53 -0.05 -8.51 8.64
C VAL A 53 0.70 -7.33 8.01
N PHE A 54 -0.05 -6.35 7.53
CA PHE A 54 0.50 -5.10 7.01
C PHE A 54 0.27 -3.98 8.02
N THR A 55 1.30 -3.20 8.27
CA THR A 55 1.27 -2.06 9.19
C THR A 55 1.53 -0.77 8.43
N ILE A 56 0.85 0.30 8.83
CA ILE A 56 1.11 1.65 8.32
C ILE A 56 2.02 2.36 9.34
N LYS A 57 3.19 2.79 8.89
CA LYS A 57 4.04 3.70 9.65
C LYS A 57 3.76 5.13 9.20
N THR A 58 3.52 5.99 10.18
CA THR A 58 3.29 7.42 9.98
C THR A 58 4.61 8.16 10.13
N LEU A 59 4.98 8.92 9.11
CA LEU A 59 6.13 9.81 9.08
C LEU A 59 5.65 11.21 8.65
N PRO A 60 6.36 12.30 8.98
CA PRO A 60 6.00 13.63 8.49
C PRO A 60 5.91 13.65 6.96
N MET A 61 4.74 14.02 6.43
CA MET A 61 4.47 14.07 4.98
C MET A 61 4.64 12.75 4.22
N GLU A 62 4.71 11.62 4.93
CA GLU A 62 4.89 10.31 4.34
C GLU A 62 4.08 9.23 5.08
N ARG A 63 3.65 8.21 4.33
CA ARG A 63 3.07 6.98 4.90
C ARG A 63 3.72 5.78 4.28
N GLN A 64 4.23 4.89 5.11
CA GLN A 64 4.84 3.64 4.66
C GLN A 64 3.93 2.48 5.01
N VAL A 65 3.53 1.70 4.02
CA VAL A 65 2.78 0.46 4.21
C VAL A 65 3.74 -0.70 3.97
N GLY A 66 3.84 -1.61 4.94
CA GLY A 66 4.77 -2.73 4.82
C GLY A 66 4.48 -3.87 5.78
N THR A 67 5.25 -4.94 5.66
CA THR A 67 5.16 -6.13 6.51
C THR A 67 6.55 -6.66 6.86
N SER A 68 6.67 -7.29 8.02
CA SER A 68 7.86 -8.04 8.44
C SER A 68 7.81 -9.51 8.02
N ASN A 69 6.74 -9.95 7.33
CA ASN A 69 6.56 -11.34 6.94
C ASN A 69 7.63 -11.78 5.92
N ARG A 70 8.43 -12.78 6.31
CA ARG A 70 9.52 -13.31 5.49
C ARG A 70 9.04 -13.96 4.19
N ILE A 71 7.91 -14.67 4.21
CA ILE A 71 7.36 -15.34 3.03
C ILE A 71 6.95 -14.28 2.00
N PHE A 72 6.25 -13.23 2.46
CA PHE A 72 5.91 -12.10 1.61
C PHE A 72 7.16 -11.47 0.98
N LYS A 73 8.20 -11.23 1.79
CA LYS A 73 9.48 -10.68 1.30
C LYS A 73 10.12 -11.56 0.22
N PHE A 74 10.21 -12.87 0.45
CA PHE A 74 10.80 -13.80 -0.53
C PHE A 74 10.01 -13.87 -1.84
N VAL A 75 8.68 -13.79 -1.78
CA VAL A 75 7.86 -13.79 -3.00
C VAL A 75 7.96 -12.44 -3.71
N SER A 76 7.84 -11.32 -2.98
CA SER A 76 7.92 -9.98 -3.56
C SER A 76 9.28 -9.74 -4.23
N GLN A 77 10.37 -10.02 -3.52
CA GLN A 77 11.75 -9.75 -3.98
C GLN A 77 12.32 -10.87 -4.84
N GLY A 78 11.71 -12.05 -4.82
CA GLY A 78 12.26 -13.24 -5.47
C GLY A 78 13.46 -13.82 -4.71
N THR A 79 13.97 -14.93 -5.23
CA THR A 79 15.20 -15.55 -4.76
C THR A 79 16.04 -16.00 -5.95
N PRO A 80 17.38 -15.96 -5.86
CA PRO A 80 18.24 -16.46 -6.94
C PRO A 80 18.20 -18.00 -7.03
N VAL A 81 18.09 -18.67 -5.88
CA VAL A 81 18.08 -20.12 -5.76
C VAL A 81 16.92 -20.55 -4.86
N ARG A 82 16.41 -21.77 -5.09
CA ARG A 82 15.54 -22.46 -4.14
C ARG A 82 16.00 -23.89 -3.92
N TYR A 83 15.90 -24.35 -2.69
CA TYR A 83 16.20 -25.75 -2.33
C TYR A 83 14.94 -26.62 -2.23
N ALA A 84 13.77 -26.01 -2.40
CA ALA A 84 12.49 -26.69 -2.32
C ALA A 84 12.09 -27.32 -3.66
N TYR A 85 11.68 -28.58 -3.58
CA TYR A 85 11.10 -29.36 -4.67
C TYR A 85 9.60 -29.24 -4.60
N MET A 86 8.98 -28.91 -5.72
CA MET A 86 7.53 -28.84 -5.82
C MET A 86 7.06 -30.01 -6.66
N SER A 87 5.82 -30.43 -6.43
CA SER A 87 5.16 -31.42 -7.25
C SER A 87 5.06 -30.96 -8.72
N THR A 88 4.87 -31.91 -9.62
CA THR A 88 4.79 -31.66 -11.08
C THR A 88 3.58 -30.81 -11.47
N ASP A 89 2.51 -30.84 -10.67
CA ASP A 89 1.29 -30.04 -10.80
C ASP A 89 1.38 -28.66 -10.10
N PHE A 90 2.58 -28.24 -9.66
CA PHE A 90 2.72 -26.99 -8.92
C PHE A 90 2.37 -25.75 -9.75
N MET A 91 1.44 -24.96 -9.22
CA MET A 91 1.04 -23.68 -9.78
C MET A 91 1.11 -22.60 -8.69
N ALA A 92 1.91 -21.56 -8.93
CA ALA A 92 2.03 -20.44 -8.01
C ALA A 92 0.72 -19.64 -7.92
N LYS A 93 0.35 -19.22 -6.71
CA LYS A 93 -0.86 -18.41 -6.47
C LYS A 93 -0.80 -17.02 -7.11
N THR A 94 0.40 -16.44 -7.19
CA THR A 94 0.65 -15.13 -7.80
C THR A 94 1.49 -15.30 -9.06
N LYS A 95 1.57 -14.27 -9.91
CA LYS A 95 2.43 -14.20 -11.13
C LYS A 95 3.26 -12.89 -11.13
N PRO A 96 4.46 -12.85 -11.74
CA PRO A 96 5.21 -11.59 -11.88
C PRO A 96 4.37 -10.57 -12.65
N GLY A 97 4.38 -9.31 -12.22
CA GLY A 97 3.57 -8.24 -12.84
C GLY A 97 2.07 -8.32 -12.57
N SER A 98 1.62 -9.15 -11.62
CA SER A 98 0.20 -9.21 -11.21
C SER A 98 0.02 -8.87 -9.73
N LEU A 99 -0.99 -8.05 -9.44
CA LEU A 99 -1.48 -7.74 -8.09
C LEU A 99 -2.67 -8.63 -7.66
N THR A 100 -2.89 -9.76 -8.34
CA THR A 100 -3.94 -10.72 -8.02
C THR A 100 -3.36 -12.05 -7.56
N SER A 101 -4.09 -12.72 -6.66
CA SER A 101 -3.77 -14.08 -6.21
C SER A 101 -4.89 -15.04 -6.58
N GLY A 102 -4.57 -16.03 -7.40
CA GLY A 102 -5.43 -17.17 -7.71
C GLY A 102 -5.38 -18.27 -6.65
N SER A 103 -6.00 -19.40 -6.96
CA SER A 103 -6.08 -20.60 -6.10
C SER A 103 -4.73 -21.30 -5.92
N GLY A 104 -3.89 -21.32 -6.95
CA GLY A 104 -2.66 -22.12 -7.00
C GLY A 104 -2.93 -23.63 -6.94
N ALA A 105 -1.89 -24.43 -7.14
CA ALA A 105 -1.98 -25.90 -7.13
C ALA A 105 -0.66 -26.55 -6.72
N GLY A 106 -0.70 -27.84 -6.43
CA GLY A 106 0.45 -28.65 -6.05
C GLY A 106 0.93 -28.43 -4.62
N ARG A 107 2.04 -29.11 -4.27
CA ARG A 107 2.62 -29.15 -2.94
C ARG A 107 4.14 -29.15 -2.97
N LYS A 108 4.77 -28.74 -1.87
CA LYS A 108 6.20 -28.94 -1.64
C LYS A 108 6.45 -30.44 -1.38
N TRP A 109 7.25 -31.10 -2.20
CA TRP A 109 7.69 -32.49 -2.00
C TRP A 109 8.79 -32.61 -0.95
N GLY A 110 9.72 -31.66 -0.90
CA GLY A 110 10.83 -31.71 0.05
C GLY A 110 11.77 -30.52 -0.07
N VAL A 111 12.83 -30.52 0.71
CA VAL A 111 13.93 -29.54 0.66
C VAL A 111 15.24 -30.32 0.65
N ASN A 112 16.13 -30.03 -0.30
CA ASN A 112 17.47 -30.63 -0.37
C ASN A 112 18.47 -29.54 -0.78
N VAL A 113 19.36 -29.22 0.15
CA VAL A 113 20.37 -28.15 0.01
C VAL A 113 21.41 -28.51 -1.05
N ASN A 114 21.69 -29.80 -1.23
CA ASN A 114 22.74 -30.29 -2.14
C ASN A 114 22.33 -30.30 -3.61
N ASN A 115 21.06 -30.01 -3.92
CA ASN A 115 20.59 -29.93 -5.31
C ASN A 115 19.77 -28.64 -5.47
N PRO A 116 20.45 -27.50 -5.71
CA PRO A 116 19.81 -26.20 -5.88
C PRO A 116 18.97 -26.18 -7.16
N ARG A 117 17.78 -25.59 -7.07
CA ARG A 117 16.88 -25.34 -8.21
C ARG A 117 16.86 -23.85 -8.56
N PRO A 118 16.47 -23.49 -9.80
CA PRO A 118 16.24 -22.10 -10.17
C PRO A 118 15.32 -21.42 -9.17
N GLY A 119 15.72 -20.25 -8.70
CA GLY A 119 14.97 -19.49 -7.71
C GLY A 119 13.66 -18.92 -8.24
N ILE A 120 13.02 -18.12 -7.40
CA ILE A 120 11.70 -17.56 -7.69
C ILE A 120 11.88 -16.18 -8.31
N LYS A 121 11.30 -15.94 -9.48
CA LYS A 121 11.25 -14.59 -10.08
C LYS A 121 10.50 -13.64 -9.15
N ALA A 122 11.09 -12.46 -8.93
CA ALA A 122 10.50 -11.37 -8.16
C ALA A 122 9.11 -11.00 -8.70
N ARG A 123 8.23 -10.63 -7.79
CA ARG A 123 6.88 -10.14 -8.13
C ARG A 123 6.75 -8.65 -7.98
N ASP A 124 7.65 -8.01 -7.25
CA ASP A 124 7.71 -6.56 -7.09
C ASP A 124 6.37 -5.96 -6.63
N PHE A 125 5.65 -6.64 -5.72
CA PHE A 125 4.34 -6.20 -5.25
C PHE A 125 4.39 -4.79 -4.67
N ASP A 126 5.46 -4.50 -3.92
CA ASP A 126 5.70 -3.21 -3.29
C ASP A 126 5.82 -2.09 -4.32
N LYS A 127 6.59 -2.33 -5.40
CA LYS A 127 6.77 -1.36 -6.49
C LYS A 127 5.48 -1.16 -7.28
N GLN A 128 4.79 -2.25 -7.60
CA GLN A 128 3.53 -2.19 -8.35
C GLN A 128 2.44 -1.41 -7.61
N ILE A 129 2.29 -1.65 -6.30
CA ILE A 129 1.34 -0.91 -5.46
C ILE A 129 1.79 0.53 -5.31
N ALA A 130 3.06 0.80 -5.03
CA ALA A 130 3.58 2.16 -4.93
C ALA A 130 3.32 2.97 -6.21
N GLU A 131 3.62 2.40 -7.39
CA GLU A 131 3.38 3.06 -8.67
C GLU A 131 1.88 3.32 -8.92
N LYS A 132 1.02 2.35 -8.59
CA LYS A 132 -0.44 2.48 -8.70
C LYS A 132 -0.96 3.67 -7.90
N TYR A 133 -0.48 3.85 -6.66
CA TYR A 133 -0.95 4.92 -5.78
C TYR A 133 -0.25 6.25 -6.03
N GLN A 134 1.03 6.26 -6.40
CA GLN A 134 1.76 7.49 -6.77
C GLN A 134 1.08 8.20 -7.95
N LYS A 135 0.68 7.44 -8.99
CA LYS A 135 -0.06 7.99 -10.14
C LYS A 135 -1.42 8.60 -9.76
N LYS A 136 -2.09 8.03 -8.74
CA LYS A 136 -3.40 8.52 -8.27
C LYS A 136 -3.29 9.68 -7.29
N PHE A 137 -2.18 9.79 -6.59
CA PHE A 137 -2.04 10.69 -5.46
C PHE A 137 -2.02 12.17 -5.86
N GLY A 138 -1.24 12.54 -6.89
CA GLY A 138 -1.12 13.93 -7.36
C GLY A 138 -2.49 14.57 -7.71
N PRO A 139 -3.27 13.98 -8.64
CA PRO A 139 -4.60 14.50 -8.97
C PRO A 139 -5.55 14.54 -7.77
N ALA A 140 -5.41 13.59 -6.85
CA ALA A 140 -6.27 13.51 -5.68
C ALA A 140 -5.95 14.58 -4.62
N ILE A 141 -4.69 14.97 -4.46
CA ILE A 141 -4.30 16.13 -3.65
C ILE A 141 -4.74 17.42 -4.33
N GLN A 142 -4.50 17.57 -5.63
CA GLN A 142 -4.89 18.79 -6.35
C GLN A 142 -6.40 19.07 -6.22
N LYS A 143 -7.22 18.02 -6.29
CA LYS A 143 -8.67 18.10 -6.05
C LYS A 143 -9.01 18.54 -4.62
N GLU A 144 -8.25 18.11 -3.62
CA GLU A 144 -8.50 18.49 -2.23
C GLU A 144 -8.03 19.92 -1.94
N LEU A 145 -6.85 20.30 -2.44
CA LEU A 145 -6.34 21.66 -2.33
C LEU A 145 -7.28 22.65 -3.03
N SER A 146 -7.73 22.37 -4.25
CA SER A 146 -8.67 23.24 -4.97
C SER A 146 -10.03 23.42 -4.29
N ARG A 147 -10.41 22.56 -3.32
CA ARG A 147 -11.60 22.78 -2.47
C ARG A 147 -11.33 23.77 -1.34
N LEU A 148 -10.09 23.87 -0.87
CA LEU A 148 -9.69 24.80 0.19
C LEU A 148 -9.54 26.25 -0.32
N PHE A 149 -9.26 26.42 -1.60
CA PHE A 149 -9.16 27.72 -2.26
C PHE A 149 -10.51 28.26 -2.79
N LYS A 150 -11.64 27.64 -2.42
CA LYS A 150 -13.00 28.08 -2.77
C LYS A 150 -13.70 28.72 -1.58
#